data_AF-A0A529K735-F1
#
_entry.id   AF-A0A529K735-F1
#
_cell.length_a   1.000
_cell.length_b   1.000
_cell.length_c   1.000
_cell.angle_alpha   90.00
_cell.angle_beta   90.00
_cell.angle_gamma   90.00
#
_symmetry.space_group_name_H-M   'P 1'
#
loop_
_entity.id
_entity.type
_entity.pdbx_description
1 polymer ?
#
loop_
_entity_poly.entity_id
_entity_poly.type
_entity_poly.pdbx_seq_one_letter_code
_entity_poly.pdbx_strand_id
1 'polypeptide(L)' 'TAYARFFNPTVGISEDPATGTAAGPLAAHLVAHSLAQPGVIKVEQGTTLGRTSIIEVVVDAGSVSVSGRGIVVASGAFSI' A
#
# COMPACT_ATOMS: atom_id res chain seq x y z
N THR A 1 10.21 -7.19 -3.08
CA THR A 1 8.98 -6.46 -3.46
C THR A 1 7.84 -7.44 -3.53
N ALA A 2 6.72 -7.14 -2.90
CA ALA A 2 5.48 -7.89 -3.03
C ALA A 2 4.55 -7.20 -4.04
N TYR A 3 3.84 -7.98 -4.84
CA TYR A 3 2.79 -7.49 -5.72
C TYR A 3 1.43 -7.78 -5.08
N ALA A 4 0.54 -6.79 -5.06
CA ALA A 4 -0.76 -6.88 -4.39
C ALA A 4 -1.90 -6.28 -5.23
N ARG A 5 -3.10 -6.80 -4.99
CA ARG A 5 -4.38 -6.24 -5.44
C ARG A 5 -5.34 -6.24 -4.25
N PHE A 6 -6.17 -5.21 -4.13
CA PHE A 6 -7.12 -5.07 -3.02
C PHE A 6 -8.53 -4.87 -3.54
N PHE A 7 -9.47 -5.67 -3.05
CA PHE A 7 -10.88 -5.64 -3.44
C PHE A 7 -11.74 -5.55 -2.17
N ASN A 8 -12.71 -4.63 -2.13
CA ASN A 8 -13.64 -4.55 -1.03
C ASN A 8 -15.06 -4.13 -1.49
N PRO A 9 -15.79 -5.02 -2.16
CA PRO A 9 -17.09 -4.69 -2.75
C PRO A 9 -18.15 -4.25 -1.74
N THR A 10 -18.06 -4.69 -0.48
CA THR A 10 -19.05 -4.38 0.56
C THR A 10 -19.05 -2.90 0.96
N VAL A 11 -17.96 -2.16 0.67
CA VAL A 11 -17.86 -0.72 0.88
C VAL A 11 -17.80 0.05 -0.44
N GLY A 12 -18.17 -0.58 -1.55
CA GLY A 12 -18.22 0.05 -2.88
C GLY A 12 -16.86 0.17 -3.57
N ILE A 13 -15.82 -0.53 -3.10
CA ILE A 13 -14.49 -0.54 -3.73
C ILE A 13 -14.37 -1.79 -4.60
N SER A 14 -14.44 -1.63 -5.93
CA SER A 14 -14.19 -2.72 -6.87
C SER A 14 -12.75 -3.17 -6.79
N GLU A 15 -11.79 -2.27 -7.00
CA GLU A 15 -10.35 -2.49 -6.78
C GLU A 15 -9.69 -1.15 -6.39
N ASP A 16 -8.88 -1.14 -5.33
CA ASP A 16 -8.19 0.06 -4.84
C ASP A 16 -6.74 0.12 -5.37
N PRO A 17 -6.27 1.26 -5.92
CA PRO A 17 -4.92 1.35 -6.48
C PRO A 17 -3.79 1.41 -5.44
N ALA A 18 -4.06 1.82 -4.20
CA ALA A 18 -3.03 1.97 -3.16
C ALA A 18 -3.61 1.86 -1.73
N THR A 19 -3.59 0.66 -1.16
CA THR A 19 -4.18 0.40 0.16
C THR A 19 -3.10 0.35 1.24
N GLY A 20 -2.64 1.51 1.71
CA GLY A 20 -1.58 1.62 2.73
C GLY A 20 -1.92 0.88 4.04
N THR A 21 -3.18 0.86 4.44
CA THR A 21 -3.67 0.14 5.63
C THR A 21 -3.56 -1.38 5.50
N ALA A 22 -3.53 -1.93 4.28
CA ALA A 22 -3.31 -3.35 4.02
C ALA A 22 -1.83 -3.69 3.77
N ALA A 23 -1.05 -2.74 3.23
CA ALA A 23 0.38 -2.92 2.97
C ALA A 23 1.17 -3.21 4.26
N GLY A 24 0.87 -2.52 5.36
CA GLY A 24 1.49 -2.74 6.67
C GLY A 24 1.36 -4.19 7.17
N PRO A 25 0.11 -4.69 7.36
CA PRO A 25 -0.14 -6.08 7.73
C PRO A 25 0.45 -7.10 6.75
N LEU A 26 0.41 -6.84 5.44
CA LEU A 26 1.03 -7.72 4.44
C LEU A 26 2.54 -7.86 4.68
N ALA A 27 3.25 -6.74 4.83
CA ALA A 27 4.69 -6.76 5.07
C ALA A 27 5.04 -7.47 6.39
N ALA A 28 4.32 -7.17 7.47
CA ALA A 28 4.50 -7.83 8.76
C ALA A 28 4.25 -9.35 8.66
N HIS A 29 3.22 -9.76 7.93
CA HIS A 29 2.91 -11.17 7.69
C HIS A 29 4.03 -11.87 6.93
N LEU A 30 4.58 -11.25 5.88
CA LEU A 30 5.70 -11.80 5.11
C LEU A 30 6.94 -12.01 5.98
N VAL A 31 7.27 -11.07 6.87
CA VAL A 31 8.39 -11.20 7.80
C VAL A 31 8.14 -12.30 8.83
N ALA A 32 6.94 -12.32 9.43
CA ALA A 32 6.57 -13.31 10.45
C ALA A 32 6.63 -14.75 9.93
N HIS A 33 6.39 -14.95 8.62
CA HIS A 33 6.42 -16.26 7.97
C HIS A 33 7.75 -16.55 7.25
N SER A 34 8.80 -15.75 7.52
CA SER A 34 10.12 -15.92 6.89
C SER A 34 10.10 -15.86 5.34
N LEU A 35 9.09 -15.19 4.77
CA LEU A 35 8.97 -14.94 3.32
C LEU A 35 9.65 -13.63 2.90
N ALA A 36 9.97 -12.77 3.86
CA ALA A 36 10.80 -11.59 3.70
C ALA A 36 11.69 -11.41 4.94
N GLN A 37 12.83 -10.74 4.77
CA GLN A 37 13.63 -10.30 5.91
C GLN A 37 13.02 -9.03 6.53
N PRO A 38 13.20 -8.81 7.85
CA PRO A 38 12.90 -7.50 8.47
C PRO A 38 13.60 -6.35 7.72
N GLY A 39 13.04 -5.15 7.83
CA GLY A 39 13.50 -3.95 7.14
C GLY A 39 12.51 -3.43 6.09
N VAL A 40 13.02 -2.87 5.00
CA VAL A 40 12.20 -2.20 3.97
C VAL A 40 11.59 -3.22 3.01
N ILE A 41 10.27 -3.26 2.96
CA ILE A 41 9.47 -4.07 2.05
C ILE A 41 8.66 -3.13 1.16
N LYS A 42 8.85 -3.25 -0.15
CA LYS A 42 8.06 -2.54 -1.15
C LYS A 42 6.83 -3.35 -1.53
N VAL A 43 5.66 -2.73 -1.49
CA VAL A 43 4.39 -3.27 -1.98
C VAL A 43 4.00 -2.51 -3.24
N GLU A 44 3.96 -3.20 -4.37
CA GLU A 44 3.43 -2.68 -5.63
C GLU A 44 1.94 -3.02 -5.72
N GLN A 45 1.11 -2.01 -5.98
CA GLN A 45 -0.33 -2.15 -6.12
C GLN A 45 -0.87 -1.26 -7.26
N GLY A 46 -2.02 -1.61 -7.84
CA GLY A 46 -2.72 -0.77 -8.81
C GLY A 46 -2.18 -0.85 -10.25
N THR A 47 -1.16 -1.67 -10.52
CA THR A 47 -0.58 -1.83 -11.87
C THR A 47 -1.61 -2.34 -12.89
N THR A 48 -2.48 -3.26 -12.50
CA THR A 48 -3.61 -3.75 -13.33
C THR A 48 -4.64 -2.68 -13.66
N LEU A 49 -4.72 -1.63 -12.85
CA LEU A 49 -5.59 -0.48 -13.04
C LEU A 49 -4.93 0.67 -13.83
N GLY A 50 -3.66 0.50 -14.25
CA GLY A 50 -2.86 1.59 -14.82
C GLY A 50 -2.51 2.70 -13.82
N ARG A 51 -2.60 2.42 -12.51
CA ARG A 51 -2.38 3.36 -11.40
C ARG A 51 -1.32 2.81 -10.43
N THR A 52 -0.16 2.42 -10.98
CA THR A 52 0.92 1.80 -10.21
C THR A 52 1.35 2.68 -9.05
N SER A 53 1.23 2.13 -7.85
CA SER A 53 1.64 2.74 -6.59
C SER A 53 2.68 1.86 -5.93
N ILE A 54 3.77 2.47 -5.44
CA ILE A 54 4.79 1.80 -4.63
C ILE A 54 4.64 2.30 -3.21
N ILE A 55 4.23 1.41 -2.32
CA ILE A 55 4.08 1.66 -0.89
C ILE A 55 5.32 1.06 -0.21
N GLU A 56 6.05 1.87 0.54
CA GLU A 56 7.19 1.40 1.32
C GLU A 56 6.74 1.11 2.74
N VAL A 57 7.07 -0.08 3.23
CA VAL A 57 6.75 -0.51 4.59
C VAL A 57 8.05 -0.91 5.27
N VAL A 58 8.35 -0.33 6.43
CA VAL A 58 9.46 -0.75 7.27
C VAL A 58 8.93 -1.61 8.39
N VAL A 59 9.41 -2.84 8.48
CA VAL A 59 9.07 -3.79 9.53
C VAL A 59 10.30 -4.00 10.41
N ASP A 60 10.25 -3.42 11.61
CA ASP A 60 11.29 -3.52 12.64
C ASP A 60 10.78 -4.29 13.86
N ALA A 61 11.66 -4.56 14.82
CA ALA A 61 11.31 -5.26 16.05
C ALA A 61 10.25 -4.48 16.86
N GLY A 62 8.98 -4.89 16.72
CA GLY A 62 7.84 -4.32 17.45
C GLY A 62 7.15 -3.13 16.79
N SER A 63 7.55 -2.73 15.57
CA SER A 63 6.92 -1.60 14.87
C SER A 63 6.79 -1.82 13.36
N VAL A 64 5.73 -1.24 12.80
CA VAL A 64 5.48 -1.18 11.36
C VAL A 64 5.24 0.27 10.98
N SER A 65 6.00 0.80 10.03
CA SER A 65 5.79 2.13 9.47
C SER A 65 5.50 2.05 7.99
N VAL A 66 4.57 2.89 7.51
CA VAL A 66 4.14 2.94 6.11
C VAL A 66 4.47 4.32 5.57
N SER A 67 5.10 4.38 4.40
CA SER A 67 5.43 5.61 3.70
C SER A 67 5.19 5.48 2.20
N GLY A 68 5.10 6.62 1.53
CA GLY A 68 4.88 6.69 0.10
C GLY A 68 5.07 8.12 -0.41
N ARG A 69 5.26 8.25 -1.72
CA ARG A 69 5.33 9.56 -2.37
C ARG A 69 3.94 9.99 -2.82
N GLY A 70 3.63 11.26 -2.60
CA GLY A 70 2.45 11.92 -3.16
C GLY A 70 2.85 12.99 -4.17
N ILE A 71 2.00 13.23 -5.17
CA ILE A 71 2.13 14.35 -6.11
C ILE A 71 0.80 15.09 -6.20
N VAL A 72 0.84 16.41 -6.32
CA VAL A 72 -0.35 17.21 -6.56
C VAL A 72 -0.75 17.06 -8.02
N VAL A 73 -1.93 16.50 -8.29
CA VAL A 73 -2.43 16.26 -9.66
C VAL A 73 -3.44 17.32 -10.12
N ALA A 74 -4.08 18.01 -9.18
CA ALA A 74 -5.04 19.08 -9.45
C ALA A 74 -5.10 20.03 -8.25
N SER A 75 -5.45 21.29 -8.53
CA SER A 75 -5.70 22.32 -7.53
C SER A 75 -6.88 23.17 -7.96
N GLY A 76 -7.73 23.60 -7.03
CA GLY A 76 -8.91 24.41 -7.31
C GLY A 76 -9.61 24.87 -6.03
N ALA A 77 -10.80 25.44 -6.19
CA ALA A 77 -11.66 25.88 -5.09
C ALA A 77 -13.06 25.30 -5.25
N PHE A 78 -13.73 25.00 -4.12
CA PHE A 78 -15.13 24.60 -4.11
C PHE A 78 -15.99 25.80 -3.70
N SER A 79 -17.11 26.01 -4.39
CA SER A 79 -18.19 26.91 -3.95
C SER A 79 -19.36 26.07 -3.44
N ILE A 80 -19.96 26.53 -2.35
CA ILE A 80 -21.18 25.95 -1.76
C ILE A 80 -22.39 26.56 -2.46
#